data_AF-A0A9Q3XSS7-F1
#
_entry.id   AF-A0A9Q3XSS7-F1
#
_cell.length_a   1.000
_cell.length_b   1.000
_cell.length_c   1.000
_cell.angle_alpha   90.00
_cell.angle_beta   90.00
_cell.angle_gamma   90.00
#
_symmetry.space_group_name_H-M   'P 1'
#
loop_
_entity.id
_entity.type
_entity.pdbx_description
1 polymer ?
#
loop_
_entity_poly.entity_id
_entity_poly.type
_entity_poly.pdbx_seq_one_letter_code
_entity_poly.pdbx_strand_id
1 'polypeptide(L)'
;MVDNTFSEIQNLGRLIREMRQSRGVSANDLVQVTGLSHSVISKFERGQTDIQFSSMIKILSAMSLTLEDLCHAPMFTEFVVNEMAEKAYEFQNNPVVLETILNELNRRAILLRQEQVFKRILETCVHVNQPLSNDVNDYFDNLTGFWTFDAYLALLAEPFLPQRIHLRIAKAVVGCQGQQPKIINIAYDTFVH
;
A
#
# COMPACT_ATOMS: atom_id res chain seq x y z
N MET A 1 19.22 7.71 25.15
CA MET A 1 19.44 7.81 23.70
C MET A 1 20.08 6.52 23.26
N VAL A 2 19.25 5.53 22.93
CA VAL A 2 19.70 4.34 22.21
C VAL A 2 19.54 4.70 20.74
N ASP A 3 20.61 4.59 19.94
CA ASP A 3 20.61 4.99 18.53
C ASP A 3 19.55 4.19 17.74
N ASN A 4 18.37 4.78 17.52
CA ASN A 4 17.29 4.20 16.72
C ASN A 4 17.71 3.88 15.29
N THR A 5 18.71 4.60 14.76
CA THR A 5 19.28 4.39 13.43
C THR A 5 19.80 2.96 13.25
N PHE A 6 20.32 2.34 14.31
CA PHE A 6 20.80 0.95 14.24
C PHE A 6 19.67 -0.09 14.16
N SER A 7 18.49 0.21 14.73
CA SER A 7 17.29 -0.63 14.63
C SER A 7 16.71 -0.57 13.20
N GLU A 8 16.64 0.63 12.63
CA GLU A 8 16.15 0.87 11.26
C GLU A 8 17.02 0.16 10.20
N ILE A 9 18.35 0.23 10.32
CA ILE A 9 19.30 -0.45 9.42
C ILE A 9 19.19 -1.98 9.53
N GLN A 10 19.02 -2.51 10.76
CA GLN A 10 18.84 -3.95 10.96
C GLN A 10 17.61 -4.50 10.25
N ASN A 11 16.53 -3.73 10.24
CA ASN A 11 15.28 -4.14 9.62
C ASN A 11 15.34 -4.01 8.09
N LEU A 12 15.94 -2.95 7.56
CA LEU A 12 16.10 -2.76 6.13
C LEU A 12 17.02 -3.80 5.48
N GLY A 13 18.19 -4.07 6.07
CA GLY A 13 19.11 -5.07 5.56
C GLY A 13 18.51 -6.48 5.53
N ARG A 14 17.76 -6.83 6.59
CA ARG A 14 17.06 -8.12 6.68
C ARG A 14 15.95 -8.23 5.63
N LEU A 15 15.14 -7.19 5.45
CA LEU A 15 14.11 -7.14 4.42
C LEU A 15 14.71 -7.38 3.02
N ILE A 16 15.81 -6.69 2.69
CA ILE A 16 16.52 -6.85 1.42
C ILE A 16 17.03 -8.28 1.24
N ARG A 17 17.56 -8.91 2.30
CA ARG A 17 18.01 -10.30 2.27
C ARG A 17 16.87 -11.26 1.94
N GLU A 18 15.71 -11.08 2.57
CA GLU A 18 14.56 -11.96 2.38
C GLU A 18 13.95 -11.80 0.98
N MET A 19 13.85 -10.55 0.48
CA MET A 19 13.47 -10.28 -0.90
C MET A 19 14.45 -10.91 -1.90
N ARG A 20 15.75 -10.88 -1.60
CA ARG A 20 16.77 -11.52 -2.44
C ARG A 20 16.60 -13.03 -2.47
N GLN A 21 16.44 -13.66 -1.30
CA GLN A 21 16.33 -15.10 -1.15
C GLN A 21 15.05 -15.66 -1.79
N SER A 22 13.91 -14.97 -1.63
CA SER A 22 12.65 -15.39 -2.25
C SER A 22 12.69 -15.37 -3.78
N ARG A 23 13.60 -14.59 -4.38
CA ARG A 23 13.85 -14.51 -5.82
C ARG A 23 14.95 -15.45 -6.32
N GLY A 24 15.53 -16.26 -5.44
CA GLY A 24 16.64 -17.16 -5.80
C GLY A 24 17.94 -16.44 -6.17
N VAL A 25 18.06 -15.14 -5.88
CA VAL A 25 19.25 -14.34 -6.18
C VAL A 25 20.29 -14.62 -5.09
N SER A 26 21.53 -14.95 -5.47
CA SER A 26 22.61 -15.14 -4.51
C SER A 26 23.26 -13.80 -4.14
N ALA A 27 23.94 -13.74 -3.00
CA ALA A 27 24.73 -12.55 -2.65
C ALA A 27 25.84 -12.28 -3.69
N ASN A 28 26.35 -13.34 -4.34
CA ASN A 28 27.34 -13.21 -5.41
C ASN A 28 26.76 -12.55 -6.67
N ASP A 29 25.48 -12.79 -6.98
CA ASP A 29 24.82 -12.13 -8.11
C ASP A 29 24.72 -10.62 -7.87
N LEU A 30 24.44 -10.21 -6.63
CA LEU A 30 24.49 -8.80 -6.24
C LEU A 30 25.90 -8.21 -6.38
N VAL A 31 26.95 -8.94 -6.01
CA VAL A 31 28.34 -8.47 -6.16
C VAL A 31 28.66 -8.13 -7.61
N GLN A 32 28.27 -9.01 -8.55
CA GLN A 32 28.55 -8.84 -9.98
C GLN A 32 27.89 -7.59 -10.56
N VAL A 33 26.64 -7.31 -10.16
CA VAL A 33 25.87 -6.20 -10.73
C VAL A 33 26.17 -4.87 -10.02
N THR A 34 26.33 -4.90 -8.70
CA THR A 34 26.42 -3.67 -7.89
C THR A 34 27.84 -3.14 -7.75
N GLY A 35 28.85 -4.00 -7.91
CA GLY A 35 30.26 -3.73 -7.62
C GLY A 35 30.57 -3.66 -6.12
N LEU A 36 29.60 -3.94 -5.24
CA LEU A 36 29.83 -4.02 -3.80
C LEU A 36 30.54 -5.32 -3.46
N SER A 37 31.39 -5.28 -2.43
CA SER A 37 32.01 -6.52 -1.93
C SER A 37 30.98 -7.43 -1.27
N HIS A 38 31.20 -8.75 -1.37
CA HIS A 38 30.37 -9.73 -0.68
C HIS A 38 30.29 -9.45 0.83
N SER A 39 31.39 -9.00 1.45
CA SER A 39 31.39 -8.65 2.88
C SER A 39 30.49 -7.46 3.21
N VAL A 40 30.41 -6.45 2.34
CA VAL A 40 29.55 -5.27 2.56
C VAL A 40 28.08 -5.69 2.46
N ILE A 41 27.69 -6.40 1.40
CA ILE A 41 26.32 -6.93 1.24
C ILE A 41 25.95 -7.80 2.44
N SER A 42 26.84 -8.71 2.84
CA SER A 42 26.59 -9.65 3.93
C SER A 42 26.46 -8.96 5.30
N LYS A 43 27.28 -7.93 5.57
CA LYS A 43 27.16 -7.14 6.81
C LYS A 43 25.90 -6.31 6.80
N PHE A 44 25.55 -5.70 5.67
CA PHE A 44 24.35 -4.90 5.51
C PHE A 44 23.10 -5.76 5.76
N GLU A 45 23.01 -6.92 5.11
CA GLU A 45 21.89 -7.85 5.26
C GLU A 45 21.70 -8.39 6.69
N ARG A 46 22.74 -8.34 7.52
CA ARG A 46 22.70 -8.71 8.94
C ARG A 46 22.51 -7.50 9.86
N GLY A 47 22.34 -6.30 9.32
CA GLY A 47 22.22 -5.07 10.08
C GLY A 47 23.50 -4.64 10.79
N GLN A 48 24.65 -5.10 10.33
CA GLN A 48 25.97 -4.81 10.92
C GLN A 48 26.63 -3.57 10.30
N THR A 49 26.10 -3.06 9.19
CA THR A 49 26.60 -1.85 8.53
C THR A 49 25.47 -1.23 7.69
N ASP A 50 25.51 0.08 7.51
CA ASP A 50 24.63 0.77 6.56
C ASP A 50 25.25 0.78 5.16
N ILE A 51 24.44 1.09 4.15
CA ILE A 51 24.89 1.33 2.78
C ILE A 51 24.37 2.67 2.28
N GLN A 52 25.09 3.26 1.33
CA GLN A 52 24.59 4.46 0.67
C GLN A 52 23.29 4.17 -0.09
N PHE A 53 22.38 5.15 -0.12
CA PHE A 53 21.13 5.05 -0.87
C PHE A 53 21.33 4.63 -2.33
N SER A 54 22.36 5.17 -3.00
CA SER A 54 22.74 4.79 -4.36
C SER A 54 23.11 3.30 -4.50
N SER A 55 23.73 2.72 -3.47
CA SER A 55 24.07 1.29 -3.40
C SER A 55 22.82 0.44 -3.18
N MET A 56 21.87 0.91 -2.36
CA MET A 56 20.57 0.25 -2.20
C MET A 56 19.79 0.21 -3.52
N ILE A 57 19.75 1.31 -4.27
CA ILE A 57 19.09 1.34 -5.59
C ILE A 57 19.72 0.33 -6.56
N LYS A 58 21.06 0.19 -6.54
CA LYS A 58 21.74 -0.83 -7.35
C LYS A 58 21.36 -2.25 -6.93
N ILE A 59 21.28 -2.51 -5.62
CA ILE A 59 20.85 -3.81 -5.09
C ILE A 59 19.42 -4.13 -5.53
N LEU A 60 18.49 -3.18 -5.39
CA LEU A 60 17.10 -3.34 -5.85
C LEU A 60 17.04 -3.62 -7.35
N SER A 61 17.74 -2.82 -8.15
CA SER A 61 17.81 -3.00 -9.60
C SER A 61 18.37 -4.38 -10.01
N ALA A 62 19.41 -4.85 -9.32
CA ALA A 62 19.98 -6.19 -9.53
C ALA A 62 18.99 -7.32 -9.24
N MET A 63 17.97 -7.07 -8.42
CA MET A 63 16.88 -8.00 -8.12
C MET A 63 15.62 -7.75 -8.95
N SER A 64 15.68 -6.86 -9.95
CA SER A 64 14.51 -6.40 -10.72
C SER A 64 13.41 -5.86 -9.80
N LEU A 65 13.81 -5.00 -8.86
CA LEU A 65 12.96 -4.31 -7.91
C LEU A 65 13.15 -2.80 -8.04
N THR A 66 12.08 -2.09 -7.77
CA THR A 66 12.02 -0.65 -7.59
C THR A 66 11.92 -0.30 -6.10
N LEU A 67 12.05 0.98 -5.77
CA LEU A 67 11.77 1.46 -4.41
C LEU A 67 10.30 1.26 -4.03
N GLU A 68 9.40 1.33 -5.02
CA GLU A 68 7.97 1.11 -4.81
C GLU A 68 7.70 -0.34 -4.38
N ASP A 69 8.34 -1.32 -5.03
CA ASP A 69 8.23 -2.73 -4.63
C ASP A 69 8.69 -2.97 -3.18
N LEU A 70 9.74 -2.25 -2.74
CA LEU A 70 10.22 -2.32 -1.37
C LEU A 70 9.15 -1.81 -0.38
N CYS A 71 8.50 -0.69 -0.71
CA CYS A 71 7.45 -0.11 0.13
C CYS A 71 6.18 -0.98 0.20
N HIS A 72 5.94 -1.82 -0.80
CA HIS A 72 4.77 -2.71 -0.87
C HIS A 72 5.06 -4.12 -0.30
N ALA A 73 6.29 -4.39 0.15
CA ALA A 73 6.60 -5.67 0.76
C ALA A 73 5.79 -5.85 2.06
N PRO A 74 5.12 -6.99 2.28
CA PRO A 74 4.35 -7.25 3.51
C PRO A 74 5.17 -7.04 4.79
N MET A 75 6.45 -7.44 4.76
CA MET A 75 7.41 -7.19 5.84
C MET A 75 7.72 -5.71 6.08
N PHE A 76 7.71 -4.86 5.03
CA PHE A 76 7.84 -3.41 5.20
C PHE A 76 6.62 -2.86 5.93
N THR A 77 5.42 -3.40 5.64
CA THR A 77 4.20 -3.01 6.33
C THR A 77 4.23 -3.39 7.81
N GLU A 78 4.70 -4.60 8.14
CA GLU A 78 4.90 -5.05 9.52
C GLU A 78 5.94 -4.19 10.26
N PHE A 79 7.05 -3.86 9.60
CA PHE A 79 8.07 -2.95 10.14
C PHE A 79 7.48 -1.57 10.48
N VAL A 80 6.74 -0.96 9.55
CA VAL A 80 6.14 0.37 9.76
C VAL A 80 5.15 0.36 10.93
N VAL A 81 4.35 -0.71 11.09
CA VAL A 81 3.43 -0.83 12.24
C VAL A 81 4.18 -1.02 13.54
N ASN A 82 5.26 -1.82 13.54
CA ASN A 82 6.10 -2.01 14.72
C ASN A 82 6.80 -0.70 15.13
N GLU A 83 7.34 0.07 14.19
CA GLU A 83 7.92 1.39 14.45
C GLU A 83 6.89 2.36 15.06
N MET A 84 5.67 2.39 14.49
CA MET A 84 4.56 3.17 15.05
C MET A 84 4.21 2.72 16.47
N ALA A 85 4.21 1.42 16.74
CA ALA A 85 3.91 0.86 18.06
C ALA A 85 4.99 1.19 19.09
N GLU A 86 6.28 1.05 18.72
CA GLU A 86 7.42 1.44 19.56
C GLU A 86 7.35 2.93 19.91
N LYS A 87 7.10 3.78 18.92
CA LYS A 87 6.94 5.22 19.12
C LYS A 87 5.73 5.56 19.98
N ALA A 88 4.60 4.89 19.79
CA ALA A 88 3.41 5.08 20.64
C ALA A 88 3.70 4.70 22.10
N TYR A 89 4.47 3.64 22.33
CA TYR A 89 4.88 3.20 23.66
C TYR A 89 5.85 4.18 24.32
N GLU A 90 6.88 4.62 23.61
CA GLU A 90 7.87 5.60 24.13
C GLU A 90 7.20 6.94 24.49
N PHE A 91 6.25 7.39 23.67
CA PHE A 91 5.57 8.68 23.81
C PHE A 91 4.12 8.57 24.31
N GLN A 92 3.81 7.55 25.12
CA GLN A 92 2.44 7.25 25.57
C GLN A 92 1.71 8.40 26.31
N ASN A 93 2.45 9.36 26.85
CA ASN A 93 1.89 10.54 27.54
C ASN A 93 1.89 11.81 26.66
N ASN A 94 2.27 11.72 25.39
CA ASN A 94 2.31 12.84 24.46
C ASN A 94 1.16 12.74 23.44
N PRO A 95 0.04 13.48 23.64
CA PRO A 95 -1.14 13.35 22.80
C PRO A 95 -0.89 13.73 21.34
N VAL A 96 0.02 14.66 21.06
CA VAL A 96 0.34 15.11 19.69
C VAL A 96 0.99 13.97 18.89
N VAL A 97 1.90 13.21 19.51
CA VAL A 97 2.55 12.07 18.86
C VAL A 97 1.54 10.96 18.59
N LEU A 98 0.68 10.65 19.58
CA LEU A 98 -0.36 9.63 19.43
C LEU A 98 -1.38 9.99 18.35
N GLU A 99 -1.81 11.25 18.28
CA GLU A 99 -2.72 11.74 17.24
C GLU A 99 -2.10 11.64 15.85
N THR A 100 -0.81 11.94 15.72
CA THR A 100 -0.07 11.78 14.45
C THR A 100 -0.05 10.32 14.00
N ILE A 101 0.24 9.39 14.91
CA ILE A 101 0.24 7.94 14.61
C ILE A 101 -1.17 7.47 14.22
N LEU A 102 -2.19 7.91 14.97
CA LEU A 102 -3.58 7.55 14.69
C LEU A 102 -4.03 8.03 13.30
N ASN A 103 -3.67 9.25 12.92
CA ASN A 103 -3.98 9.80 11.59
C ASN A 103 -3.34 8.99 10.46
N GLU A 104 -2.09 8.56 10.64
CA GLU A 104 -1.41 7.73 9.64
C GLU A 104 -2.03 6.32 9.56
N LEU A 105 -2.35 5.69 10.70
CA LEU A 105 -3.07 4.40 10.71
C LEU A 105 -4.44 4.49 10.03
N ASN A 106 -5.18 5.58 10.26
CA ASN A 106 -6.46 5.84 9.60
C ASN A 106 -6.29 5.98 8.08
N ARG A 107 -5.25 6.69 7.63
CA ARG A 107 -4.93 6.82 6.20
C ARG A 107 -4.62 5.46 5.57
N ARG A 108 -3.82 4.63 6.24
CA ARG A 108 -3.51 3.26 5.79
C ARG A 108 -4.76 2.38 5.75
N ALA A 109 -5.64 2.48 6.74
CA ALA A 109 -6.88 1.72 6.79
C ALA A 109 -7.82 2.02 5.61
N ILE A 110 -7.85 3.28 5.14
CA ILE A 110 -8.62 3.67 3.93
C ILE A 110 -8.05 2.97 2.69
N LEU A 111 -6.74 2.98 2.51
CA LEU A 111 -6.07 2.35 1.36
C LEU A 111 -6.26 0.82 1.35
N LEU A 112 -6.07 0.17 2.50
CA LEU A 112 -6.30 -1.27 2.65
C LEU A 112 -7.75 -1.64 2.37
N ARG A 113 -8.70 -0.82 2.81
CA ARG A 113 -10.12 -1.01 2.50
C ARG A 113 -10.36 -0.92 0.98
N GLN A 114 -9.80 0.08 0.32
CA GLN A 114 -9.89 0.25 -1.14
C GLN A 114 -9.33 -0.95 -1.90
N GLU A 115 -8.16 -1.46 -1.49
CA GLU A 115 -7.54 -2.66 -2.07
C GLU A 115 -8.42 -3.91 -1.87
N GLN A 116 -8.94 -4.11 -0.65
CA GLN A 116 -9.82 -5.24 -0.35
C GLN A 116 -11.13 -5.19 -1.15
N VAL A 117 -11.74 -4.01 -1.28
CA VAL A 117 -12.95 -3.80 -2.08
C VAL A 117 -12.67 -4.08 -3.55
N PHE A 118 -11.54 -3.56 -4.07
CA PHE A 118 -11.13 -3.82 -5.44
C PHE A 118 -10.95 -5.32 -5.71
N LYS A 119 -10.24 -6.03 -4.82
CA LYS A 119 -10.07 -7.48 -4.90
C LYS A 119 -11.42 -8.22 -4.96
N ARG A 120 -12.37 -7.87 -4.08
CA ARG A 120 -13.70 -8.52 -4.05
C ARG A 120 -14.52 -8.26 -5.31
N ILE A 121 -14.41 -7.06 -5.88
CA ILE A 121 -15.03 -6.74 -7.16
C ILE A 121 -14.42 -7.63 -8.25
N LEU A 122 -13.09 -7.74 -8.31
CA LEU A 122 -12.41 -8.61 -9.28
C LEU A 122 -12.80 -10.09 -9.11
N GLU A 123 -12.86 -10.59 -7.87
CA GLU A 123 -13.31 -11.96 -7.58
C GLU A 123 -14.73 -12.21 -8.10
N THR A 124 -15.62 -11.23 -7.94
CA THR A 124 -17.00 -11.27 -8.46
C THR A 124 -17.03 -11.24 -9.98
N CYS A 125 -16.22 -10.38 -10.62
CA CYS A 125 -16.11 -10.32 -12.08
C CYS A 125 -15.60 -11.65 -12.68
N VAL A 126 -14.65 -12.31 -12.01
CA VAL A 126 -14.10 -13.61 -12.44
C VAL A 126 -15.08 -14.74 -12.18
N HIS A 127 -15.79 -14.70 -11.05
CA HIS A 127 -16.74 -15.73 -10.62
C HIS A 127 -18.18 -15.20 -10.65
N VAL A 128 -18.70 -14.95 -11.86
CA VAL A 128 -20.01 -14.30 -12.14
C VAL A 128 -21.22 -14.88 -11.35
N ASN A 129 -21.11 -16.10 -10.83
CA ASN A 129 -22.15 -16.73 -10.01
C ASN A 129 -22.09 -16.39 -8.51
N GLN A 130 -21.14 -15.57 -8.06
CA GLN A 130 -21.04 -15.13 -6.67
C GLN A 130 -21.69 -13.76 -6.48
N PRO A 131 -22.52 -13.58 -5.44
CA PRO A 131 -23.08 -12.27 -5.13
C PRO A 131 -21.97 -11.32 -4.67
N LEU A 132 -22.12 -10.04 -5.03
CA LEU A 132 -21.21 -9.00 -4.57
C LEU A 132 -21.20 -8.95 -3.04
N SER A 133 -20.00 -8.94 -2.46
CA SER A 133 -19.83 -8.97 -1.02
C SER A 133 -20.40 -7.72 -0.33
N ASN A 134 -20.96 -7.88 0.87
CA ASN A 134 -21.52 -6.77 1.66
C ASN A 134 -20.50 -5.65 1.92
N ASP A 135 -19.23 -5.98 2.10
CA ASP A 135 -18.17 -5.00 2.33
C ASP A 135 -18.01 -4.02 1.15
N VAL A 136 -18.36 -4.44 -0.08
CA VAL A 136 -18.39 -3.56 -1.26
C VAL A 136 -19.57 -2.59 -1.17
N ASN A 137 -20.74 -3.05 -0.73
CA ASN A 137 -21.88 -2.16 -0.49
C ASN A 137 -21.58 -1.15 0.63
N ASP A 138 -20.99 -1.62 1.73
CA ASP A 138 -20.60 -0.80 2.87
C ASP A 138 -19.57 0.27 2.48
N TYR A 139 -18.67 -0.06 1.54
CA TYR A 139 -17.73 0.91 0.98
C TYR A 139 -18.45 2.08 0.31
N PHE A 140 -19.37 1.78 -0.63
CA PHE A 140 -20.10 2.82 -1.36
C PHE A 140 -21.08 3.60 -0.48
N ASP A 141 -21.66 2.97 0.53
CA ASP A 141 -22.54 3.63 1.49
C ASP A 141 -21.84 4.73 2.28
N ASN A 142 -20.59 4.47 2.66
CA ASN A 142 -19.81 5.33 3.54
C ASN A 142 -18.86 6.27 2.79
N LEU A 143 -19.07 6.47 1.48
CA LEU A 143 -18.32 7.46 0.72
C LEU A 143 -18.52 8.87 1.30
N THR A 144 -17.41 9.50 1.68
CA THR A 144 -17.35 10.90 2.13
C THR A 144 -17.09 11.87 0.98
N GLY A 145 -16.68 11.34 -0.18
CA GLY A 145 -16.48 12.03 -1.45
C GLY A 145 -16.43 11.01 -2.58
N PHE A 146 -16.31 11.48 -3.82
CA PHE A 146 -16.23 10.61 -4.99
C PHE A 146 -15.01 10.98 -5.84
N TRP A 147 -14.04 10.08 -5.87
CA TRP A 147 -12.73 10.27 -6.48
C TRP A 147 -12.54 9.33 -7.68
N THR A 148 -11.47 9.56 -8.43
CA THR A 148 -11.11 8.77 -9.62
C THR A 148 -11.07 7.26 -9.34
N PHE A 149 -10.57 6.84 -8.18
CA PHE A 149 -10.52 5.43 -7.79
C PHE A 149 -11.92 4.86 -7.55
N ASP A 150 -12.79 5.61 -6.85
CA ASP A 150 -14.19 5.23 -6.61
C ASP A 150 -14.96 5.05 -7.92
N ALA A 151 -14.69 5.92 -8.91
CA ALA A 151 -15.26 5.81 -10.25
C ALA A 151 -14.91 4.48 -10.93
N TYR A 152 -13.64 4.06 -10.87
CA TYR A 152 -13.23 2.77 -11.41
C TYR A 152 -13.88 1.60 -10.69
N LEU A 153 -13.92 1.62 -9.34
CA LEU A 153 -14.56 0.57 -8.57
C LEU A 153 -16.05 0.48 -8.86
N ALA A 154 -16.74 1.63 -8.92
CA ALA A 154 -18.17 1.70 -9.20
C ALA A 154 -18.48 1.12 -10.58
N LEU A 155 -17.76 1.55 -11.63
CA LEU A 155 -17.96 1.08 -12.99
C LEU A 155 -17.67 -0.42 -13.15
N LEU A 156 -16.66 -0.96 -12.46
CA LEU A 156 -16.38 -2.40 -12.47
C LEU A 156 -17.46 -3.22 -11.74
N ALA A 157 -18.00 -2.68 -10.66
CA ALA A 157 -19.02 -3.35 -9.85
C ALA A 157 -20.43 -3.19 -10.42
N GLU A 158 -20.68 -2.22 -11.31
CA GLU A 158 -21.99 -1.80 -11.81
C GLU A 158 -22.98 -2.94 -12.07
N PRO A 159 -22.62 -4.01 -12.80
CA PRO A 159 -23.56 -5.08 -13.15
C PRO A 159 -24.07 -5.88 -11.94
N PHE A 160 -23.34 -5.80 -10.82
CA PHE A 160 -23.60 -6.57 -9.60
C PHE A 160 -24.15 -5.70 -8.47
N LEU A 161 -24.20 -4.37 -8.66
CA LEU A 161 -24.63 -3.44 -7.62
C LEU A 161 -26.15 -3.44 -7.47
N PRO A 162 -26.68 -3.47 -6.23
CA PRO A 162 -28.10 -3.28 -6.01
C PRO A 162 -28.51 -1.82 -6.31
N GLN A 163 -29.76 -1.62 -6.73
CA GLN A 163 -30.32 -0.29 -7.07
C GLN A 163 -30.06 0.78 -5.99
N ARG A 164 -30.09 0.39 -4.72
CA ARG A 164 -29.82 1.30 -3.59
C ARG A 164 -28.42 1.91 -3.66
N ILE A 165 -27.41 1.11 -4.04
CA ILE A 165 -26.03 1.56 -4.14
C ILE A 165 -25.82 2.38 -5.42
N HIS A 166 -26.50 2.02 -6.52
CA HIS A 166 -26.57 2.87 -7.71
C HIS A 166 -26.99 4.30 -7.36
N LEU A 167 -28.10 4.46 -6.63
CA LEU A 167 -28.58 5.78 -6.19
C LEU A 167 -27.60 6.50 -5.26
N ARG A 168 -26.88 5.75 -4.41
CA ARG A 168 -25.87 6.31 -3.51
C ARG A 168 -24.68 6.86 -4.29
N ILE A 169 -24.19 6.12 -5.28
CA ILE A 169 -23.12 6.52 -6.18
C ILE A 169 -23.57 7.73 -7.01
N ALA A 170 -24.76 7.68 -7.61
CA ALA A 170 -25.33 8.81 -8.36
C ALA A 170 -25.31 10.11 -7.55
N LYS A 171 -25.77 10.06 -6.28
CA LYS A 171 -25.73 11.22 -5.38
C LYS A 171 -24.30 11.71 -5.11
N ALA A 172 -23.34 10.80 -4.95
CA ALA A 172 -21.95 11.16 -4.70
C ALA A 172 -21.29 11.81 -5.93
N VAL A 173 -21.52 11.25 -7.12
CA VAL A 173 -20.96 11.71 -8.40
C VAL A 173 -21.50 13.08 -8.80
N VAL A 174 -22.79 13.35 -8.58
CA VAL A 174 -23.42 14.67 -8.82
C VAL A 174 -22.76 15.77 -7.97
N GLY A 175 -22.21 15.42 -6.81
CA GLY A 175 -21.52 16.36 -5.92
C GLY A 175 -20.15 16.82 -6.43
N CYS A 176 -19.58 16.17 -7.45
CA CYS A 176 -18.31 16.57 -8.03
C CYS A 176 -18.52 17.81 -8.93
N GLN A 177 -17.83 18.92 -8.67
CA GLN A 177 -17.89 20.16 -9.48
C GLN A 177 -16.55 20.43 -10.19
N GLY A 178 -16.59 21.01 -11.40
CA GLY A 178 -15.41 21.50 -12.12
C GLY A 178 -14.94 20.62 -13.29
N GLN A 179 -13.72 20.86 -13.76
CA GLN A 179 -13.11 20.10 -14.86
C GLN A 179 -12.68 18.73 -14.34
N GLN A 180 -13.52 17.72 -14.57
CA GLN A 180 -13.31 16.39 -14.00
C GLN A 180 -12.45 15.48 -14.89
N PRO A 181 -11.71 14.54 -14.27
CA PRO A 181 -11.12 13.42 -14.98
C PRO A 181 -12.17 12.66 -15.79
N LYS A 182 -11.81 12.22 -17.00
CA LYS A 182 -12.73 11.54 -17.95
C LYS A 182 -13.54 10.40 -17.31
N ILE A 183 -12.92 9.63 -16.40
CA ILE A 183 -13.58 8.50 -15.75
C ILE A 183 -14.75 8.91 -14.85
N ILE A 184 -14.70 10.10 -14.24
CA ILE A 184 -15.79 10.57 -13.39
C ILE A 184 -16.99 10.94 -14.25
N ASN A 185 -16.77 11.51 -15.44
CA ASN A 185 -17.85 11.76 -16.40
C ASN A 185 -18.51 10.45 -16.87
N ILE A 186 -17.71 9.40 -17.15
CA ILE A 186 -18.26 8.08 -17.51
C ILE A 186 -19.10 7.51 -16.36
N ALA A 187 -18.63 7.63 -15.11
CA ALA A 187 -19.42 7.24 -13.94
C ALA A 187 -20.70 8.08 -13.80
N TYR A 188 -20.64 9.38 -14.07
CA TYR A 188 -21.84 10.24 -14.09
C TYR A 188 -22.86 9.71 -15.09
N ASP A 189 -22.44 9.48 -16.33
CA ASP A 189 -23.31 9.00 -17.40
C ASP A 189 -23.87 7.59 -17.12
N THR A 190 -23.16 6.77 -16.36
CA THR A 190 -23.58 5.39 -16.04
C THR A 190 -24.55 5.32 -14.87
N PHE A 191 -24.37 6.17 -13.84
CA PHE A 191 -25.13 6.06 -12.58
C PHE A 191 -26.23 7.12 -12.42
N VAL A 192 -26.15 8.24 -13.14
CA VAL A 192 -27.10 9.35 -13.02
C VAL A 192 -28.15 9.32 -14.14
N HIS A 193 -27.79 8.82 -15.32
CA HIS A 193 -28.64 8.70 -16.51
C HIS A 193 -29.09 7.27 -16.71
#